data_AF-B6XBN6-F1
#
_entry.id   AF-B6XBN6-F1
#
_cell.length_a   1.000
_cell.length_b   1.000
_cell.length_c   1.000
_cell.angle_alpha   90.00
_cell.angle_beta   90.00
_cell.angle_gamma   90.00
#
_symmetry.space_group_name_H-M   'P 1'
#
loop_
_entity.id
_entity.type
_entity.pdbx_description
1 polymer ?
#
loop_
_entity_poly.entity_id
_entity_poly.type
_entity_poly.pdbx_seq_one_letter_code
_entity_poly.pdbx_strand_id
1 'polypeptide(L)' 'MGFCRESGVITADMMIQNMAEDNAAADFQGGKCGWSPECSKFFDENREKYMTEARLFLNEEATNDEIDDLIEEEISNWS' A
#
# COMPACT_ATOMS: atom_id res chain seq x y z
N MET A 1 -20.49 8.15 -8.60
CA MET A 1 -19.57 8.40 -9.75
C MET A 1 -18.18 8.40 -9.16
N GLY A 2 -17.36 7.35 -9.23
CA GLY A 2 -17.23 6.33 -10.27
C GLY A 2 -16.17 6.78 -11.29
N PHE A 3 -14.94 6.30 -11.08
CA PHE A 3 -13.78 6.32 -11.99
C PHE A 3 -13.03 7.65 -12.25
N CYS A 4 -11.83 7.76 -11.66
CA CYS A 4 -10.61 8.07 -12.41
C CYS A 4 -9.82 6.75 -12.45
N ARG A 5 -9.88 5.94 -13.52
CA ARG A 5 -8.98 6.02 -14.69
C ARG A 5 -7.54 6.36 -14.28
N GLU A 6 -6.67 5.36 -14.28
CA GLU A 6 -5.51 5.30 -15.19
C GLU A 6 -4.66 4.08 -14.88
N SER A 7 -4.40 3.27 -15.90
CA SER A 7 -3.21 2.43 -15.97
C SER A 7 -1.99 3.36 -16.07
N GLY A 8 -1.63 3.97 -14.95
CA GLY A 8 -0.46 4.82 -14.78
C GLY A 8 0.43 4.19 -13.73
N VAL A 9 1.74 4.38 -13.85
CA VAL A 9 2.73 3.96 -12.85
C VAL A 9 2.27 4.44 -11.48
N ILE A 10 1.70 3.54 -10.67
CA ILE A 10 1.32 3.86 -9.30
C ILE A 10 2.64 3.90 -8.53
N THR A 11 3.05 5.08 -8.09
CA THR A 11 4.24 5.20 -7.26
C THR A 11 4.00 4.52 -5.92
N ALA A 12 5.07 4.03 -5.28
CA ALA A 12 4.97 3.41 -3.96
C ALA A 12 4.22 4.31 -2.96
N ASP A 13 4.43 5.63 -3.03
CA ASP A 13 3.72 6.60 -2.19
C ASP A 13 2.19 6.59 -2.41
N MET A 14 1.72 6.45 -3.66
CA MET A 14 0.29 6.33 -3.95
C MET A 14 -0.30 5.00 -3.44
N MET A 15 0.46 3.91 -3.52
CA MET A 15 0.03 2.62 -2.98
C MET A 15 -0.09 2.68 -1.45
N ILE A 16 0.92 3.24 -0.78
CA ILE A 16 0.94 3.41 0.68
C ILE A 16 -0.23 4.30 1.12
N GLN A 17 -0.46 5.43 0.44
CA GLN A 17 -1.55 6.35 0.75
C GLN A 17 -2.92 5.66 0.62
N ASN A 18 -3.19 4.96 -0.49
CA ASN A 18 -4.45 4.25 -0.69
C ASN A 18 -4.66 3.15 0.36
N MET A 19 -3.63 2.36 0.66
CA MET A 19 -3.70 1.31 1.68
C MET A 19 -3.96 1.89 3.08
N ALA A 20 -3.31 3.00 3.41
CA ALA A 20 -3.49 3.68 4.69
C ALA A 20 -4.93 4.23 4.85
N GLU A 21 -5.48 4.81 3.78
CA GLU A 21 -6.87 5.27 3.76
C GLU A 21 -7.85 4.09 3.91
N ASP A 22 -7.67 3.02 3.14
CA ASP A 22 -8.53 1.82 3.24
C ASP A 22 -8.53 1.21 4.64
N ASN A 23 -7.36 1.11 5.30
CA ASN A 23 -7.24 0.62 6.67
C ASN A 23 -7.99 1.52 7.66
N ALA A 24 -7.86 2.84 7.52
CA ALA A 24 -8.55 3.79 8.39
C ALA A 24 -10.08 3.77 8.19
N ALA A 25 -10.56 3.62 6.95
CA ALA A 25 -11.98 3.47 6.67
C ALA A 25 -12.55 2.16 7.25
N ALA A 26 -11.79 1.07 7.16
CA ALA A 26 -12.17 -0.21 7.73
C ALA A 26 -12.32 -0.11 9.26
N ASP A 27 -11.38 0.53 9.94
CA ASP A 27 -11.42 0.74 11.39
C ASP A 27 -12.55 1.70 11.82
N PHE A 28 -12.77 2.79 11.07
CA PHE A 28 -13.74 3.82 11.43
C PHE A 28 -15.19 3.36 11.27
N GLN A 29 -15.50 2.56 10.25
CA GLN A 29 -16.88 2.19 9.89
C GLN A 29 -17.13 0.68 9.80
N GLY A 30 -16.15 -0.17 10.13
CA GLY A 30 -16.29 -1.63 10.02
C GLY A 30 -16.48 -2.09 8.57
N GLY A 31 -15.94 -1.34 7.59
CA GLY A 31 -15.83 -1.75 6.18
C GLY A 31 -17.10 -1.67 5.32
N LYS A 32 -18.17 -0.97 5.75
CA LYS A 32 -19.45 -0.96 5.01
C LYS A 32 -19.95 0.39 4.51
N CYS A 33 -19.26 1.50 4.80
CA CYS A 33 -19.71 2.82 4.36
C CYS A 33 -18.55 3.57 3.71
N GLY A 34 -18.85 4.48 2.77
CA GLY A 34 -17.85 5.15 1.96
C GLY A 34 -17.07 6.22 2.73
N TRP A 35 -16.04 6.78 2.09
CA TRP A 35 -15.23 7.85 2.67
C TRP A 35 -16.10 9.05 3.05
N SER A 36 -15.98 9.50 4.30
CA SER A 36 -16.75 10.61 4.89
C SER A 36 -15.80 11.68 5.44
N PRO A 37 -16.24 12.95 5.59
CA PRO A 37 -15.43 13.99 6.21
C PRO A 37 -14.95 13.63 7.62
N GLU A 38 -15.77 12.89 8.38
CA GLU A 38 -15.42 12.39 9.71
C GLU A 38 -14.32 11.33 9.64
N CYS A 39 -14.37 10.44 8.63
CA CYS A 39 -13.29 9.49 8.35
C CYS A 39 -12.00 10.20 7.96
N SER A 40 -12.08 11.27 7.16
CA SER A 40 -10.90 12.07 6.80
C SER A 40 -10.24 12.68 8.04
N LYS A 41 -11.03 13.23 8.97
CA LYS A 41 -10.51 13.79 10.21
C LYS A 41 -9.91 12.72 11.12
N PHE A 42 -10.58 11.57 11.23
CA PHE A 42 -10.06 10.41 11.96
C PHE A 42 -8.74 9.91 11.37
N PHE A 43 -8.65 9.84 10.04
CA PHE A 43 -7.42 9.49 9.34
C PHE A 43 -6.32 10.53 9.60
N ASP A 44 -6.61 11.83 9.50
CA ASP A 44 -5.60 12.87 9.77
C ASP A 44 -5.03 12.80 11.19
N GLU A 45 -5.86 12.49 12.18
CA GLU A 45 -5.44 12.28 13.58
C GLU A 45 -4.58 11.02 13.77
N ASN A 46 -4.73 10.01 12.90
CA ASN A 46 -4.04 8.72 12.99
C ASN A 46 -3.12 8.45 11.78
N ARG A 47 -2.81 9.47 10.98
CA ARG A 47 -2.22 9.32 9.65
C ARG A 47 -0.89 8.61 9.69
N GLU A 48 -0.05 8.96 10.67
CA GLU A 48 1.29 8.39 10.83
C GLU A 48 1.23 6.88 11.12
N LYS A 49 0.26 6.45 11.95
CA LYS A 49 0.04 5.04 12.26
C LYS A 49 -0.32 4.26 10.98
N TYR A 50 -1.37 4.70 10.28
CA TYR A 50 -1.86 3.98 9.08
C TYR A 50 -0.85 4.02 7.93
N MET A 51 -0.10 5.12 7.77
CA MET A 51 0.99 5.19 6.79
C MET A 51 2.13 4.23 7.12
N THR A 52 2.46 4.05 8.40
CA THR A 52 3.50 3.11 8.83
C THR A 52 3.05 1.67 8.62
N GLU A 53 1.81 1.34 8.99
CA GLU A 53 1.23 0.01 8.76
C GLU A 53 1.15 -0.31 7.27
N ALA A 54 0.67 0.61 6.44
CA ALA A 54 0.62 0.45 4.99
C ALA A 54 2.01 0.23 4.38
N ARG A 55 3.02 0.97 4.86
CA ARG A 55 4.39 0.81 4.40
C ARG A 55 4.99 -0.52 4.82
N LEU A 56 4.73 -0.98 6.06
CA LEU A 56 5.17 -2.29 6.52
C LEU A 56 4.52 -3.41 5.70
N PHE A 57 3.21 -3.33 5.50
CA PHE A 57 2.46 -4.31 4.72
C PHE A 57 2.96 -4.39 3.28
N LEU A 58 3.13 -3.26 2.60
CA LEU A 58 3.63 -3.23 1.22
C LEU A 58 5.11 -3.58 1.10
N ASN A 59 5.93 -3.32 2.12
CA ASN A 59 7.32 -3.79 2.16
C ASN A 59 7.42 -5.30 2.44
N GLU A 60 6.49 -5.87 3.20
CA GLU A 60 6.44 -7.30 3.48
C GLU A 60 5.92 -8.08 2.26
N GLU A 61 4.92 -7.56 1.55
CA GLU A 61 4.45 -8.11 0.27
C GLU A 61 5.41 -7.84 -0.90
N ALA A 62 6.22 -6.78 -0.82
CA ALA A 62 7.41 -6.63 -1.66
C ALA A 62 8.54 -7.46 -1.07
N THR A 63 8.30 -8.75 -0.85
CA THR A 63 9.30 -9.70 -0.42
C THR A 63 10.46 -9.63 -1.41
N ASN A 64 11.61 -9.28 -0.84
CA ASN A 64 12.92 -9.32 -1.46
C ASN A 64 13.35 -10.74 -1.91
N ASP A 65 12.43 -11.72 -1.88
CA ASP A 65 12.65 -13.14 -2.23
C ASP A 65 12.72 -13.38 -3.74
N GLU A 66 12.33 -12.42 -4.60
CA GLU A 66 12.59 -12.52 -6.06
C GLU A 66 13.93 -11.89 -6.48
N ILE A 67 14.63 -11.19 -5.58
CA ILE A 67 15.92 -10.56 -5.93
C ILE A 67 17.09 -11.54 -5.74
N ASP A 68 17.03 -12.46 -4.78
CA ASP A 68 18.13 -13.42 -4.56
C ASP A 68 18.14 -14.57 -5.59
N ASP A 69 16.97 -15.03 -6.07
CA ASP A 69 16.89 -16.11 -7.07
C ASP A 69 17.37 -15.67 -8.48
N LEU A 70 17.36 -14.37 -8.80
CA LEU A 70 17.89 -13.84 -10.07
C LEU A 70 19.39 -13.53 -10.04
N ILE A 71 20.00 -13.44 -8.85
CA ILE A 71 21.45 -13.24 -8.72
C ILE A 71 22.20 -14.57 -8.87
N GLU A 72 21.64 -15.69 -8.39
CA GLU A 72 22.31 -17.00 -8.47
C GLU A 72 22.25 -17.66 -9.88
N GLU A 73 21.26 -17.34 -10.73
CA GLU A 73 21.18 -17.89 -12.11
C GLU A 73 22.27 -17.31 -13.05
N GLU A 74 22.64 -16.03 -12.89
CA GLU A 74 23.64 -15.36 -13.75
C GLU A 74 25.10 -15.79 -13.46
N ILE A 75 25.38 -16.38 -12.29
CA ILE A 75 26.74 -16.85 -11.95
C ILE A 75 27.03 -18.24 -12.55
N SER A 76 26.01 -19.07 -12.79
CA SER A 76 26.21 -20.42 -13.33
C SER A 76 26.43 -20.46 -14.85
N ASN A 77 26.23 -19.35 -15.56
CA ASN A 77 26.42 -19.31 -17.02
C ASN A 77 27.83 -18.86 -17.45
N TRP A 78 28.73 -18.68 -16.47
CA TRP A 78 30.13 -18.27 -16.69
C TRP A 78 31.16 -19.21 -16.03
N SER A 79 30.77 -20.43 -15.64
CA SER A 79 31.70 -21.49 -15.19
C SER A 79 31.52 -22.81 -15.93
#